data_AF-A0A5K0XTB1-F1
#
_entry.id   AF-A0A5K0XTB1-F1
#
_cell.length_a   1.000
_cell.length_b   1.000
_cell.length_c   1.000
_cell.angle_alpha   90.00
_cell.angle_beta   90.00
_cell.angle_gamma   90.00
#
_symmetry.space_group_name_H-M   'P 1'
#
loop_
_entity.id
_entity.type
_entity.pdbx_description
1 polymer ?
#
loop_
_entity_poly.entity_id
_entity_poly.type
_entity_poly.pdbx_seq_one_letter_code
_entity_poly.pdbx_strand_id
1 'polypeptide(L)'
;TIEAITKRQLILEERYSNIFTPSCVAHCIDLMLEDIDTLENVASIMTKARQIVKFIYNKQQALDIMRTYTKGKELKRSGATRFASHFICLHSILKQEENLRFMVASNDWRLVEQEVEKIILERLHILFKMKTFGIWKKKKSCLLNHW
;
A
#
# COMPACT_ATOMS: atom_id res chain seq x y z
N THR A 1 18.66 3.05 -2.24
CA THR A 1 18.63 1.64 -1.80
C THR A 1 19.40 1.47 -0.51
N ILE A 2 19.01 0.47 0.30
CA ILE A 2 19.58 0.16 1.61
C ILE A 2 21.13 0.11 1.57
N GLU A 3 21.69 -0.48 0.52
CA GLU A 3 23.14 -0.56 0.29
C GLU A 3 23.85 0.80 0.29
N ALA A 4 23.23 1.85 -0.28
CA ALA A 4 23.83 3.18 -0.32
C ALA A 4 23.87 3.84 1.07
N ILE A 5 22.93 3.51 1.94
CA ILE A 5 22.87 4.01 3.31
C ILE A 5 23.84 3.27 4.20
N THR A 6 23.90 1.93 4.08
CA THR A 6 24.91 1.13 4.74
C THR A 6 26.31 1.60 4.34
N LYS A 7 26.54 1.91 3.06
CA LYS A 7 27.82 2.44 2.58
C LYS A 7 28.17 3.81 3.15
N ARG A 8 27.22 4.75 3.22
CA ARG A 8 27.45 6.07 3.84
C ARG A 8 27.71 5.95 5.34
N GLN A 9 27.00 5.06 6.01
CA GLN A 9 27.18 4.80 7.43
C GLN A 9 28.57 4.21 7.71
N LEU A 10 29.01 3.24 6.91
CA LEU A 10 30.36 2.68 7.00
C LEU A 10 31.45 3.74 6.78
N ILE A 11 31.28 4.64 5.80
CA ILE A 11 32.25 5.73 5.54
C ILE A 11 32.31 6.71 6.74
N LEU A 12 31.18 6.97 7.40
CA LEU A 12 31.12 7.84 8.59
C LEU A 12 31.77 7.19 9.80
N GLU A 13 31.52 5.90 10.03
CA GLU A 13 32.10 5.11 11.13
C GLU A 13 33.61 4.89 10.93
N GLU A 14 34.07 4.71 9.68
CA GLU A 14 35.49 4.59 9.34
C GLU A 14 36.24 5.93 9.50
N ARG A 15 35.61 7.04 9.13
CA ARG A 15 36.22 8.38 9.19
C ARG A 15 36.13 9.01 10.58
N TYR A 16 35.16 8.59 11.40
CA TYR A 16 34.94 9.08 12.76
C TYR A 16 34.59 7.91 13.69
N SER A 17 35.63 7.25 14.23
CA SER A 17 35.53 6.06 15.09
C SER A 17 34.61 6.18 16.31
N ASN A 18 34.25 7.41 16.70
CA ASN A 18 33.47 7.72 17.89
C ASN A 18 32.05 8.21 17.59
N ILE A 19 31.66 8.30 16.31
CA ILE A 19 30.33 8.74 15.90
C ILE A 19 29.54 7.52 15.41
N PHE A 20 28.82 6.88 16.32
CA PHE A 20 27.79 5.93 15.95
C PHE A 20 26.49 6.69 15.68
N THR A 21 26.11 6.82 14.40
CA THR A 21 24.83 7.45 14.03
C THR A 21 23.83 6.34 13.72
N PRO A 22 22.94 5.96 14.65
CA PRO A 22 21.91 4.99 14.30
C PRO A 22 21.03 5.59 13.21
N SER A 23 20.98 4.93 12.05
CA SER A 23 20.02 5.29 11.01
C SER A 23 18.61 5.29 11.60
N CYS A 24 17.83 6.33 11.34
CA CYS A 24 16.46 6.42 11.86
C CYS A 24 15.66 5.17 11.46
N VAL A 25 15.14 4.42 12.43
CA VAL A 25 14.39 3.18 12.20
C VAL A 25 13.22 3.41 11.24
N ALA A 26 12.53 4.55 11.35
CA ALA A 26 11.45 4.90 10.43
C ALA A 26 11.95 5.10 8.99
N HIS A 27 13.15 5.66 8.82
CA HIS A 27 13.77 5.82 7.51
C HIS A 27 14.17 4.47 6.92
N CYS A 28 14.76 3.58 7.71
CA CYS A 28 15.08 2.21 7.30
C CYS A 28 13.83 1.45 6.82
N ILE A 29 12.73 1.56 7.58
CA ILE A 29 11.45 0.93 7.20
C ILE A 29 10.93 1.50 5.88
N ASP A 30 10.98 2.82 5.68
CA ASP A 30 10.49 3.44 4.45
C ASP A 30 11.28 2.97 3.21
N LEU A 31 12.59 2.76 3.35
CA LEU A 31 13.45 2.23 2.29
C LEU A 31 13.24 0.74 2.03
N MET A 32 13.00 -0.06 3.07
CA MET A 32 12.61 -1.46 2.87
C MET A 32 11.29 -1.55 2.11
N LEU A 33 10.36 -0.62 2.36
CA LEU A 33 9.10 -0.53 1.64
C LEU A 33 9.28 -0.04 0.20
N GLU A 34 10.23 0.87 -0.05
CA GLU A 34 10.65 1.26 -1.40
C GLU A 34 11.12 0.04 -2.20
N ASP A 35 12.08 -0.72 -1.66
CA ASP A 35 12.63 -1.90 -2.33
C ASP A 35 11.52 -2.92 -2.65
N ILE A 36 10.54 -3.10 -1.75
CA ILE A 36 9.36 -3.97 -2.00
C ILE A 36 8.44 -3.39 -3.09
N ASP A 37 8.22 -2.07 -3.10
CA ASP A 37 7.38 -1.39 -4.10
C ASP A 37 7.99 -1.47 -5.51
N THR A 38 9.31 -1.64 -5.64
CA THR A 38 9.98 -1.85 -6.94
C THR A 38 9.74 -3.23 -7.58
N LEU A 39 9.29 -4.22 -6.80
CA LEU A 39 8.96 -5.54 -7.34
C LEU A 39 7.78 -5.39 -8.32
N GLU A 40 7.95 -5.81 -9.58
CA GLU A 40 6.99 -5.54 -10.67
C GLU A 40 5.54 -5.90 -10.32
N ASN A 41 5.34 -7.06 -9.67
CA ASN A 41 4.03 -7.50 -9.20
C ASN A 41 3.44 -6.56 -8.13
N VAL A 42 4.26 -6.03 -7.24
CA VAL A 42 3.85 -5.10 -6.16
C VAL A 42 3.58 -3.71 -6.72
N ALA A 43 4.48 -3.18 -7.55
CA ALA A 43 4.34 -1.88 -8.21
C ALA A 43 3.00 -1.78 -8.98
N SER A 44 2.64 -2.85 -9.67
CA SER A 44 1.38 -2.98 -10.41
C SER A 44 0.16 -2.95 -9.48
N ILE A 45 0.25 -3.53 -8.29
CA ILE A 45 -0.83 -3.52 -7.29
C ILE A 45 -0.97 -2.12 -6.68
N MET A 46 0.14 -1.52 -6.25
CA MET A 46 0.15 -0.19 -5.62
C MET A 46 -0.37 0.88 -6.57
N THR A 47 0.02 0.82 -7.85
CA THR A 47 -0.50 1.74 -8.88
C THR A 47 -2.01 1.65 -9.00
N LYS A 48 -2.59 0.44 -8.95
CA LYS A 48 -4.05 0.28 -9.06
C LYS A 48 -4.78 0.67 -7.80
N ALA A 49 -4.23 0.36 -6.62
CA ALA A 49 -4.77 0.86 -5.36
C ALA A 49 -4.90 2.39 -5.39
N ARG A 50 -3.85 3.09 -5.87
CA ARG A 50 -3.87 4.54 -6.06
C ARG A 50 -4.91 4.99 -7.08
N GLN A 51 -5.05 4.30 -8.21
CA GLN A 51 -6.07 4.63 -9.22
C GLN A 51 -7.49 4.48 -8.70
N ILE A 52 -7.79 3.41 -7.96
CA ILE A 52 -9.11 3.17 -7.35
C ILE A 52 -9.46 4.32 -6.39
N VAL A 53 -8.55 4.63 -5.46
CA VAL A 53 -8.76 5.70 -4.48
C VAL A 53 -8.91 7.05 -5.19
N LYS A 54 -8.05 7.35 -6.17
CA LYS A 54 -8.15 8.58 -6.96
C LYS A 54 -9.48 8.68 -7.69
N PHE A 55 -9.96 7.60 -8.31
CA PHE A 55 -11.24 7.59 -9.00
C PHE A 55 -12.40 7.90 -8.07
N ILE A 56 -12.49 7.18 -6.95
CA ILE A 56 -13.57 7.35 -5.96
C ILE A 56 -13.60 8.79 -5.45
N TYR A 57 -12.45 9.35 -5.06
CA TYR A 57 -12.41 10.72 -4.53
C TYR A 57 -12.56 11.82 -5.59
N ASN A 58 -12.35 11.52 -6.87
CA ASN A 58 -12.52 12.50 -7.95
C ASN A 58 -13.97 12.62 -8.44
N LYS A 59 -14.83 11.63 -8.15
CA LYS A 59 -16.22 11.60 -8.58
C LYS A 59 -17.12 11.65 -7.36
N GLN A 60 -17.83 12.76 -7.18
CA GLN A 60 -18.69 12.96 -6.00
C GLN A 60 -19.71 11.82 -5.82
N GLN A 61 -20.37 11.40 -6.90
CA GLN A 61 -21.28 10.26 -6.88
C GLN A 61 -20.61 8.96 -6.42
N ALA A 62 -19.40 8.66 -6.91
CA ALA A 62 -18.63 7.48 -6.50
C ALA A 62 -18.26 7.54 -5.01
N LEU A 63 -17.87 8.72 -4.53
CA LEU A 63 -17.55 8.95 -3.12
C LEU A 63 -18.75 8.75 -2.21
N ASP A 64 -19.91 9.27 -2.60
CA ASP A 64 -21.15 9.17 -1.81
C ASP A 64 -21.66 7.73 -1.75
N ILE A 65 -21.63 7.01 -2.87
CA ILE A 65 -21.95 5.58 -2.88
C ILE A 65 -20.94 4.81 -2.02
N MET A 66 -19.63 5.05 -2.15
CA MET A 66 -18.63 4.39 -1.32
C MET A 66 -18.89 4.58 0.18
N ARG A 67 -19.24 5.79 0.60
CA ARG A 67 -19.60 6.09 2.00
C ARG A 67 -20.82 5.32 2.46
N THR A 68 -21.82 5.13 1.62
CA THR A 68 -23.00 4.30 1.95
C THR A 68 -22.60 2.85 2.21
N TYR A 69 -21.80 2.24 1.33
CA TYR A 69 -21.40 0.83 1.45
C TYR A 69 -20.37 0.58 2.55
N THR A 70 -19.51 1.55 2.83
CA THR A 70 -18.47 1.44 3.88
C THR A 70 -18.93 1.93 5.26
N LYS A 71 -20.20 2.35 5.39
CA LYS A 71 -20.76 2.96 6.62
C LYS A 71 -19.97 4.19 7.07
N GLY A 72 -19.63 5.05 6.10
CA GLY A 72 -18.87 6.29 6.29
C GLY A 72 -17.37 6.10 6.53
N LYS A 73 -16.82 4.89 6.36
CA LYS A 73 -15.39 4.65 6.56
C LYS A 73 -14.59 5.10 5.34
N GLU A 74 -13.72 6.09 5.57
CA GLU A 74 -12.87 6.65 4.53
C GLU A 74 -11.69 5.73 4.16
N LEU A 75 -11.33 5.72 2.87
CA LEU A 75 -10.10 5.10 2.38
C LEU A 75 -8.91 6.04 2.64
N LYS A 76 -7.74 5.46 2.94
CA LYS A 76 -6.52 6.24 3.13
C LYS A 76 -5.93 6.58 1.77
N ARG A 77 -5.61 7.86 1.57
CA ARG A 77 -4.94 8.33 0.35
C ARG A 77 -3.44 8.20 0.52
N SER A 78 -2.75 7.74 -0.51
CA SER A 78 -1.29 7.76 -0.56
C SER A 78 -0.81 9.22 -0.60
N GLY A 79 0.17 9.55 0.24
CA GLY A 79 0.91 10.81 0.14
C GLY A 79 2.03 10.67 -0.90
N ALA A 80 2.46 11.78 -1.49
CA ALA A 80 3.52 11.77 -2.50
C ALA A 80 4.92 11.46 -1.92
N THR A 81 5.12 11.62 -0.61
CA THR A 81 6.45 11.76 -0.01
C THR A 81 6.94 10.58 0.83
N ARG A 82 6.15 9.51 1.01
CA ARG A 82 6.55 8.35 1.84
C ARG A 82 6.00 7.04 1.28
N PHE A 83 6.86 6.05 1.08
CA PHE A 83 6.48 4.72 0.58
C PHE A 83 5.52 4.01 1.52
N ALA A 84 5.69 4.20 2.84
CA ALA A 84 4.74 3.70 3.84
C ALA A 84 3.28 4.11 3.57
N SER A 85 3.05 5.27 2.98
CA SER A 85 1.70 5.73 2.66
C SER A 85 1.02 4.93 1.54
N HIS A 86 1.79 4.33 0.62
CA HIS A 86 1.27 3.44 -0.41
C HIS A 86 0.70 2.17 0.22
N PHE A 87 1.44 1.58 1.16
CA PHE A 87 1.01 0.39 1.89
C PHE A 87 -0.18 0.67 2.81
N ILE A 88 -0.24 1.85 3.45
CA ILE A 88 -1.41 2.27 4.24
C ILE A 88 -2.65 2.44 3.35
N CYS A 89 -2.48 3.05 2.17
CA CYS A 89 -3.55 3.17 1.16
C CYS A 89 -4.08 1.78 0.78
N LEU A 90 -3.20 0.88 0.35
CA LEU A 90 -3.55 -0.50 0.00
C LEU A 90 -4.25 -1.23 1.16
N HIS A 91 -3.73 -1.11 2.38
CA HIS A 91 -4.32 -1.73 3.56
C HIS A 91 -5.74 -1.24 3.84
N SER A 92 -6.00 0.06 3.63
CA SER A 92 -7.36 0.62 3.80
C SER A 92 -8.37 0.05 2.81
N ILE A 93 -7.94 -0.19 1.56
CA ILE A 93 -8.75 -0.84 0.52
C ILE A 93 -9.04 -2.28 0.92
N LEU A 94 -8.01 -3.04 1.35
CA LEU A 94 -8.17 -4.42 1.80
C LEU A 94 -9.12 -4.54 3.00
N LYS A 95 -9.10 -3.57 3.91
CA LYS A 95 -10.02 -3.54 5.07
C LYS A 95 -11.48 -3.31 4.66
N GLN A 96 -11.73 -2.69 3.50
CA GLN A 96 -13.07 -2.44 2.95
C GLN A 96 -13.36 -3.31 1.72
N GLU A 97 -12.56 -4.35 1.45
CA GLU A 97 -12.61 -5.12 0.20
C GLU A 97 -14.02 -5.63 -0.13
N GLU A 98 -14.68 -6.24 0.85
CA GLU A 98 -16.03 -6.78 0.69
C GLU A 98 -17.06 -5.69 0.41
N ASN A 99 -17.01 -4.57 1.14
CA ASN A 99 -17.91 -3.44 0.92
C ASN A 99 -17.70 -2.82 -0.47
N LEU A 100 -16.45 -2.69 -0.91
CA LEU A 100 -16.12 -2.17 -2.25
C LEU A 100 -16.55 -3.13 -3.36
N ARG A 101 -16.49 -4.46 -3.12
CA ARG A 101 -17.03 -5.47 -4.04
C ARG A 101 -18.54 -5.32 -4.18
N PHE A 102 -19.27 -5.22 -3.06
CA PHE A 102 -20.72 -5.04 -3.08
C PHE A 102 -21.11 -3.71 -3.72
N MET A 103 -20.36 -2.65 -3.45
CA MET A 103 -20.53 -1.35 -4.09
C MET A 103 -20.47 -1.48 -5.61
N VAL A 104 -19.40 -2.07 -6.16
CA VAL A 104 -19.23 -2.17 -7.61
C VAL A 104 -20.24 -3.11 -8.26
N ALA A 105 -20.72 -4.12 -7.54
CA ALA A 105 -21.77 -5.02 -8.03
C ALA A 105 -23.19 -4.44 -7.95
N SER A 106 -23.38 -3.26 -7.32
CA SER A 106 -24.70 -2.70 -7.09
C SER A 106 -25.25 -1.91 -8.28
N ASN A 107 -26.57 -1.74 -8.31
CA ASN A 107 -27.22 -0.88 -9.31
C ASN A 107 -26.86 0.60 -9.14
N ASP A 108 -26.53 1.03 -7.91
CA ASP A 108 -26.12 2.42 -7.64
C ASP A 108 -24.83 2.76 -8.40
N TRP A 109 -23.91 1.80 -8.50
CA TRP A 109 -22.63 1.98 -9.17
C TRP A 109 -22.72 2.03 -10.69
N ARG A 110 -23.73 1.37 -11.28
CA ARG A 110 -23.98 1.42 -12.75
C ARG A 110 -24.24 2.83 -13.26
N LEU A 111 -24.70 3.74 -12.39
CA LEU A 111 -24.92 5.15 -12.74
C LEU A 111 -23.62 5.96 -12.80
N VAL A 112 -22.54 5.45 -12.23
CA VAL A 112 -21.18 6.04 -12.26
C VAL A 112 -20.40 5.53 -13.49
N GLU A 113 -20.93 4.54 -14.21
CA GLU A 113 -20.19 3.65 -15.09
C GLU A 113 -20.18 4.12 -16.55
N GLN A 114 -19.04 4.66 -16.99
CA GLN A 114 -18.61 4.59 -18.39
C GLN A 114 -17.13 4.16 -18.59
N GLU A 115 -16.29 4.02 -17.54
CA GLU A 115 -14.84 3.80 -17.75
C GLU A 115 -14.13 2.73 -16.86
N VAL A 116 -14.75 2.21 -15.78
CA VAL A 116 -13.99 1.60 -14.65
C VAL A 116 -14.18 0.09 -14.47
N GLU A 117 -15.16 -0.51 -15.14
CA GLU A 117 -15.56 -1.91 -14.94
C GLU A 117 -14.40 -2.91 -15.16
N LYS A 118 -13.47 -2.62 -16.08
CA LYS A 118 -12.30 -3.46 -16.37
C LYS A 118 -11.24 -3.50 -15.24
N ILE A 119 -11.11 -2.45 -14.44
CA ILE A 119 -9.99 -2.32 -13.47
C ILE A 119 -10.31 -3.04 -12.16
N ILE A 120 -11.56 -3.00 -11.71
CA ILE A 120 -11.95 -3.48 -10.37
C ILE A 120 -12.33 -4.97 -10.38
N LEU A 121 -13.05 -5.44 -11.41
CA LEU A 121 -13.55 -6.82 -11.47
C LEU A 121 -12.47 -7.83 -11.89
N GLU A 122 -11.52 -7.48 -12.76
CA GLU A 122 -10.46 -8.40 -13.20
C GLU A 122 -9.40 -8.69 -12.11
N ARG A 123 -9.30 -7.89 -11.04
CA ARG A 123 -8.03 -7.79 -10.28
C ARG A 123 -8.07 -7.96 -8.77
N LEU A 124 -9.23 -8.24 -8.19
CA LEU A 124 -9.29 -8.83 -6.84
C LEU A 124 -8.48 -10.12 -6.73
N HIS A 125 -8.26 -10.82 -7.85
CA HIS A 125 -7.37 -11.97 -7.97
C HIS A 125 -5.89 -11.68 -7.64
N ILE A 126 -5.41 -10.45 -7.88
CA ILE A 126 -4.01 -10.07 -7.61
C ILE A 126 -3.83 -9.66 -6.15
N LEU A 127 -4.83 -9.00 -5.55
CA LEU A 127 -4.89 -8.81 -4.10
C LEU A 127 -4.95 -10.15 -3.36
N PHE A 128 -5.64 -11.13 -3.95
CA PHE A 128 -5.63 -12.52 -3.48
C PHE A 128 -4.24 -13.16 -3.56
N LYS A 129 -3.46 -12.91 -4.63
CA LYS A 129 -2.04 -13.35 -4.73
C LYS A 129 -1.18 -12.84 -3.58
N MET A 130 -1.34 -11.60 -3.12
CA MET A 130 -0.61 -11.12 -1.92
C MET A 130 -1.02 -11.84 -0.63
N LYS A 131 -2.31 -12.22 -0.52
CA LYS A 131 -2.85 -12.97 0.63
C LYS A 131 -2.41 -14.44 0.62
N THR A 132 -2.28 -15.06 -0.57
CA THR A 132 -1.89 -16.48 -0.76
C THR A 132 -0.38 -16.70 -0.79
N PHE A 133 0.44 -15.72 -1.21
CA PHE A 133 1.91 -15.85 -1.22
C PHE A 133 2.56 -15.89 0.18
N GLY A 134 1.78 -15.83 1.27
CA GLY A 134 2.30 -16.05 2.62
C GLY A 134 3.39 -15.07 3.07
N ILE A 135 3.54 -13.93 2.39
CA ILE A 135 4.60 -12.93 2.65
C ILE A 135 4.50 -12.41 4.10
N TRP A 136 3.29 -12.33 4.65
CA TRP A 136 3.04 -11.93 6.04
C TRP A 136 3.11 -13.07 7.06
N LYS A 137 2.99 -14.34 6.66
CA LYS A 137 3.05 -15.48 7.61
C LYS A 137 4.48 -15.84 7.99
N LYS A 138 5.46 -15.60 7.11
CA LYS A 138 6.86 -16.04 7.33
C LYS A 138 7.73 -15.11 8.19
N LYS A 139 7.26 -13.89 8.53
CA LYS A 139 8.05 -12.91 9.30
C LYS A 139 7.56 -12.61 10.72
N LYS A 140 6.52 -13.30 11.20
CA LYS A 140 6.16 -13.23 12.63
C LYS A 140 7.13 -14.03 13.52
N SER A 141 7.81 -15.04 12.99
CA SER A 141 8.81 -15.83 13.76
C SER A 141 10.20 -15.20 13.82
N CYS A 142 10.54 -14.24 12.94
CA CYS A 142 11.86 -13.59 12.96
C CYS A 142 11.93 -12.38 13.90
N LEU A 143 10.79 -11.83 14.34
CA LEU A 143 10.74 -10.63 15.18
C LEU A 143 10.57 -10.92 16.69
N LEU A 144 10.37 -12.19 17.07
CA LEU A 144 10.20 -12.60 18.48
C LEU A 144 11.42 -13.32 19.08
N ASN A 145 12.51 -13.49 18.32
CA ASN A 145 13.72 -14.18 18.78
C ASN A 145 14.94 -13.25 18.93
N HIS A 146 14.75 -11.93 18.99
CA HIS A 146 15.83 -10.96 19.19
C HIS A 146 15.41 -9.80 20.10
N TRP A 147 14.63 -10.12 21.14
CA TRP A 147 14.59 -9.40 22.41
C TRP A 147 14.97 -10.37 23.51
#